data_AF-A0A7C7D1E3-F1
#
_entry.id   AF-A0A7C7D1E3-F1
#
_cell.length_a   1.000
_cell.length_b   1.000
_cell.length_c   1.000
_cell.angle_alpha   90.00
_cell.angle_beta   90.00
_cell.angle_gamma   90.00
#
_symmetry.space_group_name_H-M   'P 1'
#
loop_
_entity.id
_entity.type
_entity.pdbx_description
1 polymer ?
#
loop_
_entity_poly.entity_id
_entity_poly.type
_entity_poly.pdbx_seq_one_letter_code
_entity_poly.pdbx_strand_id
1 'polypeptide(L)'
;MRIKIAILLILSSVFLSGCWLKGTGNSGMAFKRITPKMEKRMAYLLDKGCNEEYQYLDPDMAMLYSFLPGGGQFYTGEKKKGVLYLLSTPFIFPYLASFKDAQNSVDYYNFKYTIKFCAQKLGFVKRVKP
;
A
#
# COMPACT_ATOMS: atom_id res chain seq x y z
N MET A 1 15.68 -31.38 -29.49
CA MET A 1 16.26 -30.23 -28.75
C MET A 1 15.57 -28.90 -29.04
N ARG A 2 15.19 -28.60 -30.29
CA ARG A 2 14.55 -27.32 -30.69
C ARG A 2 13.15 -27.06 -30.07
N ILE A 3 12.38 -28.10 -29.80
CA ILE A 3 11.03 -27.99 -29.20
C ILE A 3 11.09 -27.52 -27.73
N LYS A 4 12.10 -27.94 -26.97
CA LYS A 4 12.27 -27.51 -25.56
C LYS A 4 12.63 -26.03 -25.43
N ILE A 5 13.38 -25.50 -26.40
CA ILE A 5 13.77 -24.08 -26.47
C ILE A 5 12.56 -23.21 -26.85
N ALA A 6 11.71 -23.69 -27.76
CA ALA A 6 10.48 -23.01 -28.14
C ALA A 6 9.48 -22.90 -26.97
N ILE A 7 9.35 -23.94 -26.14
CA ILE A 7 8.49 -23.91 -24.94
C ILE A 7 9.03 -22.91 -23.89
N LEU A 8 10.36 -22.83 -23.73
CA LEU A 8 11.01 -21.86 -22.85
C LEU A 8 10.79 -20.41 -23.31
N LEU A 9 10.83 -20.17 -24.63
CA LEU A 9 10.57 -18.85 -25.20
C LEU A 9 9.09 -18.45 -25.10
N ILE A 10 8.16 -19.39 -25.28
CA ILE A 10 6.71 -19.15 -25.11
C ILE A 10 6.38 -18.85 -23.63
N LEU A 11 7.00 -19.55 -22.67
CA LEU A 11 6.85 -19.21 -21.24
C LEU A 11 7.42 -17.82 -20.91
N SER A 12 8.49 -17.39 -21.59
CA SER A 12 9.07 -16.06 -21.37
C SER A 12 8.25 -14.91 -21.98
N SER A 13 7.51 -15.15 -23.07
CA SER A 13 6.68 -14.13 -23.72
C SER A 13 5.37 -13.85 -23.00
N VAL A 14 4.89 -14.75 -22.13
CA VAL A 14 3.67 -14.51 -21.32
C VAL A 14 3.95 -13.54 -20.15
N PHE A 15 5.21 -13.33 -19.79
CA PHE A 15 5.61 -12.38 -18.74
C PHE A 15 5.75 -10.93 -19.23
N LEU A 16 5.67 -10.67 -20.54
CA LEU A 16 5.94 -9.35 -21.15
C LEU A 16 4.71 -8.59 -21.64
N SER A 17 3.48 -9.07 -21.37
CA SER A 17 2.27 -8.26 -21.58
C SER A 17 2.06 -7.29 -20.40
N GLY A 18 2.93 -6.27 -20.36
CA GLY A 18 2.94 -5.16 -19.41
C GLY A 18 1.68 -4.31 -19.41
N CYS A 19 0.56 -4.85 -18.94
CA CYS A 19 -0.67 -4.09 -18.67
C CYS A 19 -1.44 -4.58 -17.43
N TRP A 20 -0.76 -5.23 -16.48
CA TRP A 20 -1.34 -5.55 -15.18
C TRP A 20 -0.75 -4.60 -14.14
N LEU A 21 -1.51 -3.54 -13.84
CA LEU A 21 -1.66 -2.88 -12.53
C LEU A 21 -2.04 -1.39 -12.63
N LYS A 22 -2.97 -1.05 -13.51
CA LYS A 22 -3.87 0.08 -13.24
C LYS A 22 -4.96 -0.46 -12.30
N GLY A 23 -4.62 -0.56 -11.01
CA GLY A 23 -5.47 -1.10 -9.95
C GLY A 23 -6.73 -0.26 -9.74
N THR A 24 -7.75 -0.51 -10.54
CA THR A 24 -9.11 0.00 -10.37
C THR A 24 -9.85 -0.86 -9.35
N GLY A 25 -10.32 -0.23 -8.27
CA GLY A 25 -11.56 -0.60 -7.58
C GLY A 25 -11.56 -1.88 -6.72
N ASN A 26 -11.68 -1.69 -5.41
CA ASN A 26 -12.28 -2.61 -4.43
C ASN A 26 -11.60 -3.96 -4.13
N SER A 27 -10.50 -4.32 -4.79
CA SER A 27 -9.72 -5.49 -4.38
C SER A 27 -8.72 -5.13 -3.27
N GLY A 28 -8.71 -5.88 -2.17
CA GLY A 28 -7.73 -5.73 -1.08
C GLY A 28 -6.26 -5.94 -1.50
N MET A 29 -6.03 -6.21 -2.79
CA MET A 29 -4.74 -6.38 -3.45
C MET A 29 -4.25 -5.13 -4.20
N ALA A 30 -5.05 -4.06 -4.28
CA ALA A 30 -4.64 -2.84 -4.95
C ALA A 30 -3.54 -2.08 -4.17
N PHE A 31 -2.58 -1.52 -4.89
CA PHE A 31 -1.57 -0.63 -4.30
C PHE A 31 -2.26 0.59 -3.70
N LYS A 32 -2.03 0.81 -2.40
CA LYS A 32 -2.54 2.00 -1.73
C LYS A 32 -1.74 3.20 -2.17
N ARG A 33 -2.44 4.31 -2.36
CA ARG A 33 -1.84 5.60 -2.73
C ARG A 33 -2.65 6.71 -2.12
N ILE A 34 -1.96 7.79 -1.76
CA ILE A 34 -2.63 9.03 -1.39
C ILE A 34 -3.36 9.53 -2.66
N THR A 35 -4.64 9.87 -2.51
CA THR A 35 -5.47 10.32 -3.63
C THR A 35 -5.58 11.83 -3.62
N PRO A 36 -5.78 12.49 -4.78
CA PRO A 36 -5.97 13.94 -4.85
C PRO A 36 -7.16 14.42 -3.99
N LYS A 37 -8.18 13.57 -3.80
CA LYS A 37 -9.31 13.86 -2.90
C LYS A 37 -8.89 13.92 -1.44
N MET A 38 -8.00 13.02 -1.00
CA MET A 38 -7.48 13.04 0.36
C MET A 38 -6.60 14.27 0.56
N GLU A 39 -5.71 14.59 -0.39
CA GLU A 39 -4.84 15.78 -0.31
C GLU A 39 -5.64 17.07 -0.18
N LYS A 40 -6.66 17.27 -1.03
CA LYS A 40 -7.55 18.43 -0.93
C LYS A 40 -8.26 18.51 0.42
N ARG A 41 -8.66 17.36 0.98
CA ARG A 41 -9.29 17.31 2.30
C ARG A 41 -8.32 17.64 3.41
N MET A 42 -7.07 17.19 3.32
CA MET A 42 -6.03 17.57 4.28
C MET A 42 -5.76 19.07 4.21
N ALA A 43 -5.55 19.61 3.00
CA ALA A 43 -5.34 21.05 2.80
C ALA A 43 -6.47 21.90 3.40
N TYR A 44 -7.73 21.48 3.22
CA TYR A 44 -8.87 22.12 3.87
C TYR A 44 -8.80 22.07 5.41
N LEU A 45 -8.36 20.96 6.00
CA LEU A 45 -8.23 20.82 7.45
C LEU A 45 -7.06 21.65 8.01
N LEU A 46 -5.95 21.75 7.27
CA LEU A 46 -4.83 22.63 7.59
C LEU A 46 -5.26 24.10 7.57
N ASP A 47 -6.00 24.53 6.55
CA ASP A 47 -6.56 25.89 6.45
C ASP A 47 -7.50 26.24 7.61
N LYS A 48 -8.22 25.24 8.14
CA LYS A 48 -9.05 25.37 9.35
C LYS A 48 -8.27 25.29 10.67
N GLY A 49 -6.95 25.18 10.62
CA GLY A 49 -6.06 25.27 11.78
C GLY A 49 -5.67 23.93 12.42
N CYS A 50 -5.89 22.79 11.75
CA CYS A 50 -5.33 21.53 12.24
C CYS A 50 -3.90 21.33 11.71
N ASN A 51 -2.88 21.57 12.53
CA ASN A 51 -1.46 21.44 12.15
C ASN A 51 -0.79 20.20 12.77
N GLU A 52 -1.57 19.16 13.09
CA GLU A 52 -1.05 17.95 13.75
C GLU A 52 -0.91 16.80 12.76
N GLU A 53 0.26 16.16 12.77
CA GLU A 53 0.50 14.90 12.07
C GLU A 53 0.26 13.73 13.03
N TYR A 54 -0.66 12.85 12.66
CA TYR A 54 -0.99 11.67 13.47
C TYR A 54 -0.33 10.42 12.86
N GLN A 55 0.72 9.93 13.52
CA GLN A 55 1.41 8.70 13.12
C GLN A 55 0.65 7.48 13.65
N TYR A 56 -0.04 6.77 12.76
CA TYR A 56 -0.77 5.54 13.09
C TYR A 56 0.13 4.30 12.98
N LEU A 57 1.02 4.27 12.00
CA LEU A 57 2.00 3.23 11.74
C LEU A 57 3.37 3.86 11.63
N ASP A 58 4.37 3.19 12.21
CA ASP A 58 5.75 3.62 12.18
C ASP A 58 6.40 3.17 10.85
N PRO A 59 6.90 4.10 10.02
CA PRO A 59 7.58 3.76 8.76
C PRO A 59 8.84 2.92 8.94
N ASP A 60 9.58 3.11 10.02
CA ASP A 60 10.82 2.40 10.29
C ASP A 60 10.53 0.95 10.69
N MET A 61 9.47 0.74 11.48
CA MET A 61 8.99 -0.60 11.79
C MET A 61 8.50 -1.31 10.54
N ALA A 62 7.75 -0.63 9.66
CA ALA A 62 7.30 -1.23 8.40
C ALA A 62 8.47 -1.62 7.48
N MET A 63 9.53 -0.82 7.42
CA MET A 63 10.75 -1.14 6.70
C MET A 63 11.46 -2.35 7.32
N LEU A 64 11.59 -2.38 8.65
CA LEU A 64 12.19 -3.49 9.38
C LEU A 64 11.45 -4.81 9.11
N TYR A 65 10.11 -4.80 9.21
CA TYR A 65 9.30 -5.97 8.90
C TYR A 65 9.37 -6.37 7.43
N SER A 66 9.55 -5.42 6.52
CA SER A 66 9.73 -5.69 5.08
C SER A 66 11.00 -6.47 4.74
N PHE A 67 11.97 -6.59 5.67
CA PHE A 67 13.12 -7.50 5.49
C PHE A 67 12.68 -8.95 5.26
N LEU A 68 11.55 -9.35 5.85
CA LEU A 68 10.84 -10.55 5.44
C LEU A 68 9.89 -10.19 4.30
N PRO A 69 9.96 -10.87 3.15
CA PRO A 69 9.03 -10.65 2.03
C PRO A 69 7.57 -10.70 2.50
N GLY A 70 6.84 -9.59 2.30
CA GLY A 70 5.46 -9.46 2.75
C GLY A 70 5.27 -9.06 4.22
N GLY A 71 6.33 -8.97 5.02
CA GLY A 71 6.27 -8.62 6.44
C GLY A 71 5.75 -7.20 6.69
N GLY A 72 6.15 -6.21 5.88
CA GLY A 72 5.58 -4.87 5.94
C GLY A 72 4.08 -4.84 5.65
N GLN A 73 3.59 -5.67 4.72
CA GLN A 73 2.16 -5.85 4.47
C GLN A 73 1.44 -6.50 5.65
N PHE A 74 2.06 -7.46 6.35
CA PHE A 74 1.49 -8.00 7.58
C PHE A 74 1.40 -6.94 8.68
N TYR A 75 2.44 -6.11 8.85
CA TYR A 75 2.46 -5.01 9.80
C TYR A 75 1.35 -3.98 9.54
N THR A 76 1.12 -3.62 8.28
CA THR A 76 0.02 -2.71 7.88
C THR A 76 -1.38 -3.38 7.86
N GLY A 77 -1.47 -4.66 8.26
CA GLY A 77 -2.72 -5.43 8.30
C GLY A 77 -3.19 -5.98 6.95
N GLU A 78 -2.43 -5.81 5.88
CA GLU A 78 -2.71 -6.29 4.53
C GLU A 78 -2.32 -7.76 4.33
N LYS A 79 -2.85 -8.66 5.16
CA LYS A 79 -2.47 -10.08 5.22
C LYS A 79 -2.46 -10.80 3.87
N LYS A 80 -3.43 -10.51 3.00
CA LYS A 80 -3.53 -11.14 1.67
C LYS A 80 -2.34 -10.77 0.78
N LYS A 81 -1.91 -9.50 0.81
CA LYS A 81 -0.72 -9.05 0.09
C LYS A 81 0.55 -9.63 0.72
N GLY A 82 0.60 -9.68 2.05
CA GLY A 82 1.72 -10.29 2.78
C GLY A 82 1.97 -11.75 2.36
N VAL A 83 0.91 -12.56 2.32
CA VAL A 83 1.01 -13.96 1.83
C VAL A 83 1.47 -14.02 0.38
N LEU A 84 0.92 -13.17 -0.51
CA LEU A 84 1.32 -13.16 -1.91
C LEU A 84 2.81 -12.83 -2.06
N TYR A 85 3.28 -11.79 -1.38
CA TYR A 85 4.69 -11.40 -1.44
C TYR A 85 5.60 -12.49 -0.88
N LEU A 86 5.20 -13.13 0.23
CA LEU A 86 5.91 -14.25 0.82
C LEU A 86 6.02 -15.44 -0.14
N LEU A 87 4.95 -15.80 -0.84
CA LEU A 87 4.99 -16.89 -1.84
C LEU A 87 5.79 -16.50 -3.09
N SER A 88 5.83 -15.21 -3.43
CA SER A 88 6.60 -14.69 -4.56
C SER A 88 8.09 -14.41 -4.25
N THR A 89 8.53 -14.67 -3.01
CA THR A 89 9.91 -14.46 -2.53
C THR A 89 11.02 -14.99 -3.44
N PRO A 90 10.87 -16.16 -4.12
CA PRO A 90 11.92 -16.65 -5.02
C PRO A 90 12.28 -15.67 -6.15
N PHE A 91 11.42 -14.67 -6.41
CA PHE A 91 11.65 -13.63 -7.41
C PHE A 91 12.09 -12.31 -6.73
N ILE A 92 13.23 -11.77 -7.16
CA ILE A 92 13.81 -10.53 -6.62
C ILE A 92 12.90 -9.31 -6.86
N PHE A 93 12.26 -9.22 -8.03
CA PHE A 93 11.41 -8.07 -8.38
C PHE A 93 10.16 -7.93 -7.47
N PRO A 94 9.35 -8.99 -7.24
CA PRO A 94 8.28 -8.96 -6.26
C PRO A 94 8.73 -8.63 -4.84
N TYR A 95 9.91 -9.10 -4.43
CA TYR A 95 10.47 -8.76 -3.13
C TYR A 95 10.73 -7.25 -3.01
N LEU A 96 11.43 -6.63 -3.97
CA LEU A 96 11.68 -5.17 -3.97
C LEU A 96 10.37 -4.37 -4.07
N ALA A 97 9.41 -4.83 -4.87
CA ALA A 97 8.10 -4.20 -4.97
C ALA A 97 7.33 -4.24 -3.64
N SER A 98 7.54 -5.27 -2.82
CA SER A 98 6.91 -5.39 -1.50
C SER A 98 7.33 -4.27 -0.54
N PHE A 99 8.59 -3.83 -0.56
CA PHE A 99 9.03 -2.69 0.26
C PHE A 99 8.26 -1.42 -0.10
N LYS A 100 8.20 -1.12 -1.41
CA LYS A 100 7.53 0.09 -1.89
C LYS A 100 6.02 0.05 -1.60
N ASP A 101 5.37 -1.10 -1.77
CA ASP A 101 3.96 -1.26 -1.42
C ASP A 101 3.73 -1.11 0.10
N ALA A 102 4.62 -1.63 0.94
CA ALA A 102 4.50 -1.51 2.40
C ALA A 102 4.58 -0.04 2.85
N GLN A 103 5.57 0.71 2.35
CA GLN A 103 5.68 2.14 2.67
C GLN A 103 4.47 2.93 2.18
N ASN A 104 4.01 2.68 0.95
CA ASN A 104 2.81 3.33 0.43
C ASN A 104 1.56 3.03 1.30
N SER A 105 1.47 1.83 1.86
CA SER A 105 0.39 1.45 2.77
C SER A 105 0.49 2.17 4.10
N VAL A 106 1.69 2.33 4.66
CA VAL A 106 1.94 3.15 5.87
C VAL A 106 1.52 4.58 5.63
N ASP A 107 2.02 5.22 4.57
CA ASP A 107 1.72 6.61 4.23
C ASP A 107 0.22 6.82 4.03
N TYR A 108 -0.43 5.90 3.31
CA TYR A 108 -1.87 5.94 3.11
C TYR A 108 -2.64 5.92 4.43
N TYR A 109 -2.28 5.02 5.35
CA TYR A 109 -2.97 4.91 6.63
C TYR A 109 -2.68 6.11 7.52
N ASN A 110 -1.43 6.53 7.67
CA ASN A 110 -1.05 7.72 8.44
C ASN A 110 -1.82 8.95 7.95
N PHE A 111 -1.87 9.16 6.63
CA PHE A 111 -2.62 10.26 6.03
C PHE A 111 -4.13 10.17 6.29
N LYS A 112 -4.71 8.97 6.12
CA LYS A 112 -6.14 8.73 6.34
C LYS A 112 -6.54 8.95 7.81
N TYR A 113 -5.73 8.48 8.75
CA TYR A 113 -6.00 8.63 10.18
C TYR A 113 -5.73 10.06 10.64
N THR A 114 -4.73 10.75 10.09
CA THR A 114 -4.51 12.18 10.33
C THR A 114 -5.71 13.02 9.89
N ILE A 115 -6.26 12.80 8.70
CA ILE A 115 -7.50 13.45 8.25
C ILE A 115 -8.64 13.19 9.24
N LYS A 116 -8.81 11.95 9.69
CA LYS A 116 -9.87 11.58 10.63
C LYS A 116 -9.69 12.28 11.98
N PHE A 117 -8.48 12.28 12.49
CA PHE A 117 -8.11 12.91 13.74
C PHE A 117 -8.33 14.44 13.69
N CYS A 118 -7.84 15.10 12.64
CA CYS A 118 -8.07 16.52 12.41
C CYS A 118 -9.56 16.86 12.27
N ALA A 119 -10.31 16.06 11.50
CA ALA A 119 -11.75 16.27 11.34
C ALA A 119 -12.50 16.10 12.67
N GLN A 120 -12.06 15.17 13.53
CA GLN A 120 -12.64 14.96 14.85
C GLN A 120 -12.29 16.11 15.81
N LYS A 121 -11.04 16.59 15.79
CA LYS A 121 -10.57 17.70 16.62
C LYS A 121 -11.31 19.00 16.31
N LEU A 122 -11.56 19.28 15.04
CA LEU A 122 -12.30 20.45 14.57
C LEU A 122 -13.84 20.28 14.65
N GLY A 123 -14.35 19.15 15.16
CA GLY A 123 -15.78 18.92 15.34
C GLY A 123 -16.57 18.60 14.06
N PHE A 124 -15.90 18.29 12.95
CA PHE A 124 -16.54 17.91 11.68
C PHE A 124 -17.07 16.48 11.65
N VAL A 125 -16.80 15.68 12.68
CA VAL A 125 -17.30 14.30 12.82
C VAL A 125 -18.29 14.25 13.97
N LYS A 126 -19.56 13.91 13.71
CA LYS A 126 -20.53 13.60 14.76
C LYS A 126 -19.95 12.45 15.60
N ARG A 127 -19.78 12.66 16.91
CA ARG A 127 -19.47 11.55 17.84
C ARG A 127 -20.60 10.54 17.70
N VAL A 128 -20.31 9.38 17.13
CA VAL A 128 -21.23 8.24 17.23
C VAL A 128 -21.21 7.87 18.71
N LYS A 129 -22.31 8.15 19.43
CA LYS A 129 -22.47 7.68 20.81
C LYS A 129 -22.37 6.15 20.79
N PRO A 130 -21.65 5.54 21.76
CA PRO A 130 -21.56 4.09 21.88
C PRO A 130 -22.96 3.47 22.04
#